data_AF-A0A9P5CE19-F1
#
_entry.id   AF-A0A9P5CE19-F1
#
_cell.length_a   1.000
_cell.length_b   1.000
_cell.length_c   1.000
_cell.angle_alpha   90.00
_cell.angle_beta   90.00
_cell.angle_gamma   90.00
#
_symmetry.space_group_name_H-M   'P 1'
#
loop_
_entity.id
_entity.type
_entity.pdbx_description
1 polymer ?
#
loop_
_entity_poly.entity_id
_entity_poly.type
_entity_poly.pdbx_seq_one_letter_code
_entity_poly.pdbx_strand_id
1 'polypeptide(L)'
;MKNLVLAPPGSDPATKQYLTIKSAFIGAELSGPVTVAVVQAYLLLLLYEFGHGIYPGAYTTLGTCIRYLVVLGIDGTSCPSYQTDNWINLETERRLWWVVFAMERAIALGCPQRPLSMKEPHENTELPSDETSWKQEASPFEPNLTLASPALSNMGNLRLLAHASYLLGRVLQHVSGEILPEKDKTEQLHRTICALINVLEVENQLGIVSVGVPRSILNRLG
;
A
#
# COMPACT_ATOMS: atom_id res chain seq x y z
N MET A 1 -22.15 -8.50 4.66
CA MET A 1 -20.89 -9.23 4.40
C MET A 1 -21.15 -10.23 3.28
N LYS A 2 -20.92 -9.84 2.01
CA LYS A 2 -20.98 -10.77 0.86
C LYS A 2 -19.55 -10.92 0.35
N ASN A 3 -19.12 -12.18 0.32
CA ASN A 3 -17.76 -12.68 0.17
C ASN A 3 -17.04 -12.20 -1.09
N LEU A 4 -15.91 -11.49 -0.92
CA LEU A 4 -14.81 -11.44 -1.88
C LEU A 4 -13.86 -12.61 -1.55
N VAL A 5 -14.35 -13.84 -1.69
CA VAL A 5 -13.50 -15.04 -1.61
C VAL A 5 -13.00 -15.32 -3.02
N LEU A 6 -11.74 -15.00 -3.29
CA LEU A 6 -11.02 -15.42 -4.50
C LEU A 6 -10.41 -16.83 -4.35
N ALA A 7 -10.66 -17.52 -3.23
CA ALA A 7 -10.11 -18.84 -3.01
C ALA A 7 -10.78 -19.88 -3.93
N PRO A 8 -10.02 -20.70 -4.68
CA PRO A 8 -10.58 -21.80 -5.43
C PRO A 8 -11.33 -22.75 -4.48
N PRO A 9 -12.48 -23.30 -4.88
CA PRO A 9 -13.26 -24.19 -4.02
C PRO A 9 -12.43 -25.42 -3.63
N GLY A 10 -12.13 -25.58 -2.34
CA GLY A 10 -11.56 -26.80 -1.76
C GLY A 10 -10.17 -26.70 -1.11
N SER A 11 -9.46 -25.57 -1.19
CA SER A 11 -8.21 -25.39 -0.44
C SER A 11 -8.49 -24.68 0.89
N ASP A 12 -8.18 -25.34 2.01
CA ASP A 12 -8.15 -24.66 3.31
C ASP A 12 -7.12 -23.52 3.26
N PRO A 13 -7.52 -22.25 3.43
CA PRO A 13 -6.59 -21.14 3.44
C PRO A 13 -5.64 -21.20 4.65
N ALA A 14 -5.98 -21.93 5.71
CA ALA A 14 -5.12 -22.18 6.86
C ALA A 14 -4.13 -23.34 6.61
N THR A 15 -3.33 -23.21 5.56
CA THR A 15 -2.29 -24.20 5.22
C THR A 15 -1.32 -24.42 6.38
N LYS A 16 -0.73 -25.61 6.47
CA LYS A 16 0.28 -25.93 7.49
C LYS A 16 1.45 -24.92 7.47
N GLN A 17 1.83 -24.47 6.28
CA GLN A 17 2.85 -23.45 6.07
C GLN A 17 2.44 -22.11 6.70
N TYR A 18 1.23 -21.64 6.43
CA TYR A 18 0.70 -20.42 7.04
C TYR A 18 0.70 -20.49 8.58
N LEU A 19 0.20 -21.59 9.16
CA LEU A 19 0.17 -21.77 10.61
C LEU A 19 1.58 -21.77 11.22
N THR A 20 2.55 -22.40 10.54
CA THR A 20 3.95 -22.44 10.98
C THR A 20 4.60 -21.06 10.90
N ILE A 21 4.35 -20.31 9.83
CA ILE A 21 4.84 -18.92 9.68
C ILE A 21 4.24 -18.05 10.78
N LYS A 22 2.95 -18.18 11.05
CA LYS A 22 2.25 -17.38 12.06
C LYS A 22 2.74 -17.66 13.48
N SER A 23 3.04 -18.93 13.81
CA SER A 23 3.66 -19.26 15.10
C SER A 23 5.10 -18.74 15.21
N ALA A 24 5.86 -18.77 14.11
CA ALA A 24 7.21 -18.20 14.07
C ALA A 24 7.20 -16.68 14.29
N PHE A 25 6.24 -15.96 13.72
CA PHE A 25 6.06 -14.52 13.98
C PHE A 25 5.82 -14.24 15.46
N ILE A 26 4.89 -14.97 16.11
CA ILE A 26 4.65 -14.84 17.55
C ILE A 26 5.93 -15.09 18.35
N GLY A 27 6.72 -16.12 17.99
CA GLY A 27 8.01 -16.38 18.61
C GLY A 27 9.03 -15.25 18.43
N ALA A 28 9.04 -14.62 17.24
CA ALA A 28 9.88 -13.48 16.94
C ALA A 28 9.48 -12.24 17.76
N GLU A 29 8.18 -11.99 17.97
CA GLU A 29 7.70 -10.88 18.82
C GLU A 29 8.18 -11.01 20.28
N LEU A 30 8.31 -12.24 20.77
CA LEU A 30 8.77 -12.50 22.14
C LEU A 30 10.28 -12.34 22.32
N SER A 31 11.06 -12.40 21.24
CA SER A 31 12.51 -12.61 21.31
C SER A 31 13.34 -11.49 20.68
N GLY A 32 12.75 -10.70 19.76
CA GLY A 32 13.50 -9.84 18.86
C GLY A 32 13.12 -8.36 18.94
N PRO A 33 14.05 -7.45 18.58
CA PRO A 33 13.72 -6.05 18.36
C PRO A 33 12.81 -5.91 17.14
N VAL A 34 11.91 -4.91 17.17
CA VAL A 34 11.13 -4.51 15.99
C VAL A 34 12.08 -3.87 14.98
N THR A 35 12.07 -4.35 13.74
CA THR A 35 12.91 -3.84 12.64
C THR A 35 12.09 -3.66 11.36
N VAL A 36 12.60 -2.87 10.43
CA VAL A 36 12.04 -2.68 9.08
C VAL A 36 11.79 -4.01 8.36
N ALA A 37 12.73 -4.97 8.46
CA ALA A 37 12.61 -6.29 7.86
C ALA A 37 11.44 -7.12 8.46
N VAL A 38 11.18 -6.97 9.76
CA VAL A 38 10.03 -7.62 10.40
C VAL A 38 8.71 -7.05 9.87
N VAL A 39 8.63 -5.73 9.66
CA VAL A 39 7.45 -5.10 9.05
C VAL A 39 7.25 -5.57 7.61
N GLN A 40 8.32 -5.67 6.82
CA GLN A 40 8.27 -6.22 5.46
C GLN A 40 7.73 -7.67 5.47
N ALA A 41 8.21 -8.50 6.39
CA ALA A 41 7.75 -9.88 6.53
C ALA A 41 6.26 -9.95 6.93
N TYR A 42 5.81 -9.09 7.85
CA TYR A 42 4.40 -8.98 8.23
C TYR A 42 3.51 -8.48 7.08
N LEU A 43 4.01 -7.58 6.22
CA LEU A 43 3.28 -7.15 5.03
C LEU A 43 3.06 -8.29 4.03
N LEU A 44 4.04 -9.17 3.85
CA LEU A 44 3.87 -10.37 3.01
C LEU A 44 2.83 -11.32 3.59
N LEU A 45 2.83 -11.52 4.91
CA LEU A 45 1.80 -12.29 5.60
C LEU A 45 0.42 -11.65 5.45
N LEU A 46 0.33 -10.34 5.63
CA LEU A 46 -0.90 -9.56 5.48
C LEU A 46 -1.49 -9.71 4.06
N LEU A 47 -0.64 -9.62 3.04
CA LEU A 47 -1.06 -9.79 1.65
C LEU A 47 -1.56 -11.21 1.39
N TYR A 48 -0.89 -12.22 1.95
CA TYR A 48 -1.34 -13.62 1.88
C TYR A 48 -2.72 -13.79 2.51
N GLU A 49 -2.91 -13.29 3.74
CA GLU A 49 -4.17 -13.40 4.47
C GLU A 49 -5.31 -12.67 3.77
N PHE A 50 -5.05 -11.46 3.26
CA PHE A 50 -6.01 -10.69 2.49
C PHE A 50 -6.39 -11.40 1.19
N GLY A 51 -5.41 -11.87 0.41
CA GLY A 51 -5.63 -12.57 -0.86
C GLY A 51 -6.39 -13.89 -0.72
N HIS A 52 -6.23 -14.59 0.40
CA HIS A 52 -6.94 -15.84 0.70
C HIS A 52 -8.25 -15.63 1.48
N GLY A 53 -8.66 -14.38 1.74
CA GLY A 53 -9.92 -14.07 2.42
C GLY A 53 -9.92 -14.38 3.93
N ILE A 54 -8.75 -14.49 4.57
CA ILE A 54 -8.57 -14.69 6.01
C ILE A 54 -8.72 -13.33 6.74
N TYR A 55 -9.89 -12.70 6.64
CA TYR A 55 -10.09 -11.32 7.09
C TYR A 55 -9.76 -11.04 8.57
N PRO A 56 -10.13 -11.90 9.55
CA PRO A 56 -9.75 -11.67 10.94
C PRO A 56 -8.23 -11.69 11.15
N GLY A 57 -7.54 -12.59 10.43
CA GLY A 57 -6.09 -12.67 10.41
C GLY A 57 -5.48 -11.40 9.84
N ALA A 58 -5.87 -11.04 8.61
CA ALA A 58 -5.40 -9.85 7.92
C ALA A 58 -5.58 -8.57 8.75
N TYR A 59 -6.74 -8.41 9.39
CA TYR A 59 -6.99 -7.23 10.22
C TYR A 59 -6.09 -7.17 11.46
N THR A 60 -5.84 -8.32 12.10
CA THR A 60 -4.94 -8.39 13.26
C THR A 60 -3.49 -8.09 12.84
N THR A 61 -3.04 -8.70 11.75
CA THR A 61 -1.71 -8.50 11.18
C THR A 61 -1.49 -7.05 10.77
N LEU A 62 -2.48 -6.42 10.11
CA LEU A 62 -2.46 -4.99 9.79
C LEU A 62 -2.28 -4.14 11.06
N GLY A 63 -3.04 -4.41 12.12
CA GLY A 63 -2.89 -3.70 13.39
C GLY A 63 -1.49 -3.81 13.98
N THR A 64 -0.83 -4.95 13.83
CA THR A 64 0.58 -5.13 14.20
C THR A 64 1.52 -4.30 13.31
N CYS A 65 1.34 -4.30 11.98
CA CYS A 65 2.11 -3.45 11.08
C CYS A 65 2.03 -1.97 11.46
N ILE A 66 0.81 -1.46 11.72
CA ILE A 66 0.59 -0.07 12.10
C ILE A 66 1.32 0.27 13.39
N ARG A 67 1.21 -0.58 14.42
CA ARG A 67 1.95 -0.40 15.69
C ARG A 67 3.46 -0.42 15.48
N TYR A 68 3.95 -1.27 14.60
CA TYR A 68 5.39 -1.37 14.34
C TYR A 68 5.93 -0.16 13.59
N LEU A 69 5.16 0.43 12.67
CA LEU A 69 5.51 1.72 12.08
C LEU A 69 5.68 2.79 13.15
N VAL A 70 4.76 2.86 14.12
CA VAL A 70 4.84 3.80 15.25
C VAL A 70 6.09 3.55 16.11
N VAL A 71 6.39 2.29 16.43
CA VAL A 71 7.59 1.92 17.21
C VAL A 71 8.89 2.31 16.48
N LEU A 72 8.90 2.20 15.16
CA LEU A 72 10.03 2.59 14.31
C LEU A 72 10.09 4.09 14.02
N GLY A 73 9.09 4.87 14.44
CA GLY A 73 9.01 6.30 14.15
C GLY A 73 8.67 6.62 12.68
N ILE A 74 8.10 5.66 11.95
CA ILE A 74 7.71 5.83 10.54
C ILE A 74 6.27 6.37 10.51
N ASP A 75 6.12 7.68 10.30
CA ASP A 75 4.82 8.36 10.40
C ASP A 75 4.32 8.98 9.08
N GLY A 76 5.07 8.81 7.99
CA GLY A 76 4.71 9.34 6.67
C GLY A 76 4.89 10.85 6.54
N THR A 77 5.42 11.52 7.57
CA THR A 77 5.93 12.88 7.44
C THR A 77 7.44 12.79 7.26
N SER A 78 7.95 13.43 6.20
CA SER A 78 9.38 13.47 5.91
C SER A 78 10.10 14.34 6.95
N CYS A 79 10.15 13.91 8.20
CA CYS A 79 11.19 14.32 9.11
C CYS A 79 12.30 13.28 8.96
N PRO A 80 13.39 13.56 8.23
CA PRO A 80 14.56 12.72 8.33
C PRO A 80 14.92 12.69 9.81
N SER A 81 14.76 11.53 10.46
CA SER A 81 15.48 11.32 11.70
C SER A 81 16.94 11.62 11.36
N TYR A 82 17.58 12.43 12.20
CA TYR A 82 18.85 13.13 11.95
C TYR A 82 20.07 12.21 11.69
N GLN A 83 19.88 10.94 11.28
CA GLN A 83 20.89 9.88 11.33
C GLN A 83 20.82 8.85 10.19
N THR A 84 20.23 9.16 9.03
CA THR A 84 20.28 8.22 7.89
C THR A 84 20.84 8.88 6.64
N ASP A 85 22.17 8.85 6.50
CA ASP A 85 22.91 9.26 5.30
C ASP A 85 22.57 8.39 4.06
N ASN A 86 21.75 7.34 4.22
CA ASN A 86 21.42 6.39 3.16
C ASN A 86 19.99 6.58 2.65
N TRP A 87 19.85 7.21 1.48
CA TRP A 87 18.59 7.46 0.79
C TRP A 87 17.69 6.22 0.67
N ILE A 88 18.30 5.03 0.42
CA ILE A 88 17.53 3.79 0.25
C ILE A 88 16.76 3.40 1.50
N ASN A 89 17.29 3.66 2.69
CA ASN A 89 16.63 3.33 3.94
C ASN A 89 15.41 4.24 4.16
N LEU A 90 15.58 5.54 3.92
CA LEU A 90 14.48 6.51 3.99
C LEU A 90 13.37 6.16 2.98
N GLU A 91 13.75 5.82 1.75
CA GLU A 91 12.79 5.40 0.73
C GLU A 91 12.12 4.06 1.08
N THR A 92 12.83 3.14 1.75
CA THR A 92 12.24 1.89 2.26
C THR A 92 11.13 2.20 3.27
N GLU A 93 11.39 3.07 4.23
CA GLU A 93 10.43 3.49 5.24
C GLU A 93 9.22 4.19 4.62
N ARG A 94 9.46 5.10 3.65
CA ARG A 94 8.42 5.77 2.87
C ARG A 94 7.52 4.77 2.16
N ARG A 95 8.11 3.79 1.46
CA ARG A 95 7.37 2.72 0.76
C ARG A 95 6.56 1.87 1.73
N LEU A 96 7.14 1.49 2.87
CA LEU A 96 6.44 0.73 3.90
C LEU A 96 5.20 1.45 4.42
N TRP A 97 5.33 2.74 4.73
CA TRP A 97 4.21 3.55 5.21
C TRP A 97 3.06 3.57 4.21
N TRP A 98 3.36 3.84 2.94
CA TRP A 98 2.35 3.88 1.88
C TRP A 98 1.68 2.53 1.61
N VAL A 99 2.43 1.42 1.70
CA VAL A 99 1.86 0.07 1.54
C VAL A 99 0.95 -0.29 2.71
N VAL A 100 1.35 -0.01 3.95
CA VAL A 100 0.48 -0.24 5.13
C VAL A 100 -0.79 0.62 5.04
N PHE A 101 -0.64 1.89 4.64
CA PHE A 101 -1.76 2.79 4.41
C PHE A 101 -2.74 2.23 3.36
N ALA A 102 -2.22 1.80 2.20
CA ALA A 102 -3.04 1.20 1.14
C ALA A 102 -3.79 -0.06 1.61
N MET A 103 -3.12 -0.94 2.36
CA MET A 103 -3.73 -2.16 2.88
C MET A 103 -4.84 -1.88 3.90
N GLU A 104 -4.70 -0.87 4.75
CA GLU A 104 -5.78 -0.46 5.67
C GLU A 104 -7.03 -0.03 4.89
N ARG A 105 -6.85 0.81 3.86
CA ARG A 105 -7.95 1.29 3.02
C ARG A 105 -8.61 0.12 2.27
N ALA A 106 -7.84 -0.83 1.76
CA ALA A 106 -8.35 -2.03 1.10
C ALA A 106 -9.14 -2.95 2.04
N ILE A 107 -8.67 -3.16 3.28
CA ILE A 107 -9.39 -3.97 4.28
C ILE A 107 -10.69 -3.28 4.72
N ALA A 108 -10.67 -1.95 4.85
CA ALA A 108 -11.82 -1.16 5.25
C ALA A 108 -13.00 -1.23 4.26
N LEU A 109 -12.75 -1.57 2.98
CA LEU A 109 -13.83 -1.83 2.01
C LEU A 109 -14.82 -2.92 2.47
N GLY A 110 -14.34 -3.90 3.24
CA GLY A 110 -15.19 -4.96 3.79
C GLY A 110 -16.11 -4.49 4.92
N CYS A 111 -15.78 -3.38 5.58
CA CYS A 111 -16.54 -2.80 6.69
C CYS A 111 -16.27 -1.28 6.78
N PRO A 112 -16.93 -0.46 5.93
CA PRO A 112 -16.63 0.97 5.82
C PRO A 112 -16.87 1.80 7.09
N GLN A 113 -17.70 1.30 8.02
CA GLN A 113 -17.96 1.97 9.31
C GLN A 113 -16.85 1.76 10.34
N ARG A 114 -15.85 0.92 10.02
CA ARG A 114 -14.73 0.68 10.92
C ARG A 114 -13.79 1.89 10.91
N PRO A 115 -13.39 2.41 12.09
CA PRO A 115 -12.44 3.52 12.15
C PRO A 115 -11.09 3.11 11.56
N LEU A 116 -10.48 4.05 10.84
CA LEU A 116 -9.15 3.93 10.28
C LEU A 116 -8.13 4.30 11.37
N SER A 117 -7.07 3.51 11.51
CA SER A 117 -6.05 3.68 12.55
C SER A 117 -4.85 4.49 12.06
N MET A 118 -4.52 4.44 10.76
CA MET A 118 -3.47 5.29 10.18
C MET A 118 -3.95 6.73 10.07
N LYS A 119 -3.07 7.65 10.46
CA LYS A 119 -3.26 9.10 10.25
C LYS A 119 -3.39 9.39 8.75
N GLU A 120 -4.32 10.28 8.40
CA GLU A 120 -4.45 10.76 7.02
C GLU A 120 -3.20 11.55 6.60
N PRO A 121 -2.62 11.29 5.40
CA PRO A 121 -1.51 12.07 4.88
C PRO A 121 -1.91 13.51 4.63
N HIS A 122 -0.93 14.42 4.72
CA HIS A 122 -1.10 15.80 4.28
C HIS A 122 -0.88 15.88 2.76
N GLU A 123 -1.36 16.94 2.13
CA GLU A 123 -1.13 17.21 0.70
C GLU A 123 0.37 17.31 0.35
N ASN A 124 1.20 17.67 1.35
CA ASN A 124 2.65 17.78 1.23
C ASN A 124 3.38 16.47 1.55
N THR A 125 2.67 15.40 1.88
CA THR A 125 3.28 14.09 2.12
C THR A 125 3.94 13.61 0.82
N GLU A 126 5.21 13.26 0.91
CA GLU A 126 5.99 12.76 -0.22
C GLU A 126 5.49 11.37 -0.66
N LEU A 127 5.32 11.23 -1.97
CA LEU A 127 5.04 9.96 -2.60
C LEU A 127 6.31 9.13 -2.72
N PRO A 128 6.20 7.80 -2.85
CA PRO A 128 7.35 6.94 -3.10
C PRO A 128 8.12 7.37 -4.35
N SER A 129 9.42 7.16 -4.36
CA SER A 129 10.25 7.35 -5.55
C SER A 129 9.85 6.38 -6.66
N ASP A 130 10.26 6.68 -7.89
CA ASP A 130 9.99 5.82 -9.04
C ASP A 130 10.79 4.51 -8.93
N GLU A 131 10.36 3.51 -9.69
CA GLU A 131 10.94 2.18 -9.62
C GLU A 131 12.36 2.12 -10.19
N THR A 132 12.75 3.04 -11.08
CA THR A 132 14.09 3.07 -11.65
C THR A 132 15.12 3.61 -10.66
N SER A 133 14.84 4.75 -10.04
CA SER A 133 15.67 5.35 -8.99
C SER A 133 15.83 4.39 -7.80
N TRP A 134 14.73 3.72 -7.40
CA TRP A 134 14.75 2.70 -6.36
C TRP A 134 15.70 1.53 -6.69
N LYS A 135 15.59 0.96 -7.90
CA LYS A 135 16.44 -0.17 -8.32
C LYS A 135 17.91 0.18 -8.48
N GLN A 136 18.20 1.44 -8.80
CA GLN A 136 19.57 1.95 -8.93
C GLN A 136 20.15 2.40 -7.59
N GLU A 137 19.36 2.35 -6.51
CA GLU A 137 19.71 2.86 -5.19
C GLU A 137 20.23 4.31 -5.23
N ALA A 138 19.71 5.08 -6.18
CA ALA A 138 20.15 6.43 -6.47
C ALA A 138 19.02 7.41 -6.15
N SER A 139 19.33 8.45 -5.38
CA SER A 139 18.38 9.53 -5.15
C SER A 139 18.02 10.18 -6.49
N PRO A 140 16.73 10.37 -6.79
CA PRO A 140 16.33 11.11 -7.98
C PRO A 140 16.90 12.53 -7.92
N PHE A 141 17.31 13.04 -9.07
CA PHE A 141 17.78 14.42 -9.23
C PHE A 141 16.63 15.44 -9.21
N GLU A 142 15.41 14.97 -9.49
CA GLU A 142 14.17 15.76 -9.52
C GLU A 142 13.53 15.86 -8.13
N PRO A 143 12.75 16.93 -7.84
CA PRO A 143 12.06 17.06 -6.57
C PRO A 143 11.08 15.90 -6.35
N ASN A 144 10.97 15.45 -5.09
CA ASN A 144 10.02 14.42 -4.72
C ASN A 144 8.60 14.88 -5.04
N LEU A 145 7.84 14.02 -5.71
CA LEU A 145 6.41 14.24 -5.92
C LEU A 145 5.69 14.12 -4.59
N THR A 146 4.69 14.97 -4.38
CA THR A 146 3.84 14.97 -3.18
C THR A 146 2.42 14.55 -3.54
N LEU A 147 1.60 14.28 -2.53
CA LEU A 147 0.18 13.94 -2.73
C LEU A 147 -0.62 15.06 -3.44
N ALA A 148 -0.18 16.31 -3.34
CA ALA A 148 -0.74 17.45 -4.09
C ALA A 148 -0.42 17.40 -5.59
N SER A 149 0.58 16.61 -6.00
CA SER A 149 0.97 16.49 -7.40
C SER A 149 -0.14 15.79 -8.19
N PRO A 150 -0.47 16.24 -9.41
CA PRO A 150 -1.49 15.59 -10.21
C PRO A 150 -1.07 14.15 -10.55
N ALA A 151 -2.03 13.22 -10.53
CA ALA A 151 -1.81 11.88 -11.03
C ALA A 151 -1.62 11.93 -12.56
N LEU A 152 -0.48 11.44 -13.03
CA LEU A 152 -0.10 11.46 -14.45
C LEU A 152 0.13 10.03 -14.96
N SER A 153 -0.02 9.85 -16.28
CA SER A 153 0.45 8.63 -16.95
C SER A 153 1.98 8.55 -16.88
N ASN A 154 2.51 7.36 -16.60
CA ASN A 154 3.91 7.03 -16.35
C ASN A 154 4.46 7.49 -14.99
N MET A 155 3.59 7.74 -14.01
CA MET A 155 3.98 8.16 -12.65
C MET A 155 4.50 6.98 -11.80
N GLY A 156 4.14 5.75 -12.17
CA GLY A 156 4.56 4.52 -11.53
C GLY A 156 3.52 3.94 -10.56
N ASN A 157 3.36 2.61 -10.58
CA ASN A 157 2.28 1.89 -9.91
C ASN A 157 2.16 2.19 -8.42
N LEU A 158 3.27 2.33 -7.70
CA LEU A 158 3.23 2.57 -6.25
C LEU A 158 2.76 4.00 -5.91
N ARG A 159 3.12 4.99 -6.73
CA ARG A 159 2.59 6.36 -6.59
C ARG A 159 1.10 6.40 -6.92
N LEU A 160 0.67 5.67 -7.93
CA LEU A 160 -0.76 5.58 -8.28
C LEU A 160 -1.56 4.85 -7.20
N LEU A 161 -0.98 3.80 -6.60
CA LEU A 161 -1.58 3.11 -5.46
C LEU A 161 -1.74 4.05 -4.26
N ALA A 162 -0.74 4.90 -3.98
CA ALA A 162 -0.82 5.91 -2.93
C ALA A 162 -1.99 6.89 -3.17
N HIS A 163 -2.12 7.44 -4.38
CA HIS A 163 -3.26 8.31 -4.74
C HIS A 163 -4.60 7.59 -4.62
N ALA A 164 -4.71 6.38 -5.15
CA ALA A 164 -5.94 5.58 -5.09
C ALA A 164 -6.35 5.31 -3.65
N SER A 165 -5.38 4.96 -2.80
CA SER A 165 -5.60 4.68 -1.39
C SER A 165 -6.05 5.93 -0.63
N TYR A 166 -5.46 7.09 -0.94
CA TYR A 166 -5.86 8.36 -0.35
C TYR A 166 -7.30 8.73 -0.71
N LEU A 167 -7.65 8.67 -2.00
CA LEU A 167 -9.03 8.93 -2.44
C LEU A 167 -10.01 7.92 -1.84
N LEU A 168 -9.61 6.65 -1.72
CA LEU A 168 -10.42 5.63 -1.06
C LEU A 168 -10.66 5.97 0.42
N GLY A 169 -9.65 6.46 1.14
CA GLY A 169 -9.82 6.97 2.50
C GLY A 169 -10.88 8.07 2.60
N ARG A 170 -10.83 9.04 1.68
CA ARG A 170 -11.82 10.12 1.60
C ARG A 170 -13.25 9.60 1.35
N VAL A 171 -13.39 8.59 0.49
CA VAL A 171 -14.69 7.94 0.24
C VAL A 171 -15.17 7.20 1.49
N LEU A 172 -14.30 6.44 2.16
CA LEU A 172 -14.65 5.68 3.37
C LEU A 172 -15.11 6.61 4.49
N GLN A 173 -14.44 7.74 4.71
CA GLN A 173 -14.84 8.76 5.69
C GLN A 173 -16.18 9.43 5.35
N HIS A 174 -16.44 9.64 4.05
CA HIS A 174 -17.74 10.15 3.60
C HIS A 174 -18.86 9.14 3.85
N VAL A 175 -18.63 7.85 3.54
CA VAL A 175 -19.61 6.77 3.70
C VAL A 175 -19.89 6.44 5.16
N SER A 176 -18.88 6.52 6.03
CA SER A 176 -19.04 6.28 7.48
C SER A 176 -19.77 7.43 8.20
N GLY A 177 -19.94 8.58 7.55
CA GLY A 177 -20.59 9.75 8.13
C GLY A 177 -19.69 10.58 9.04
N GLU A 178 -18.37 10.33 9.04
CA GLU A 178 -17.39 11.12 9.81
C GLU A 178 -17.24 12.56 9.28
N ILE A 179 -17.59 12.79 8.01
CA ILE A 179 -17.55 14.12 7.38
C ILE A 179 -18.95 14.47 6.85
N LEU A 180 -19.51 15.60 7.30
CA LEU A 180 -20.75 16.13 6.72
C LEU A 180 -20.53 16.45 5.23
N PRO A 181 -21.37 15.93 4.33
CA PRO A 181 -21.13 16.03 2.90
C PRO A 181 -21.39 17.46 2.40
N GLU A 182 -20.32 18.21 2.19
CA GLU A 182 -20.38 19.39 1.32
C GLU A 182 -20.49 18.90 -0.13
N LYS A 183 -21.54 19.32 -0.83
CA LYS A 183 -21.88 18.83 -2.17
C LYS A 183 -20.69 19.02 -3.14
N ASP A 184 -20.04 20.17 -3.08
CA ASP A 184 -18.91 20.52 -3.95
C ASP A 184 -17.69 19.60 -3.73
N LYS A 185 -17.40 19.23 -2.48
CA LYS A 185 -16.32 18.29 -2.15
C LYS A 185 -16.61 16.87 -2.66
N THR A 186 -17.88 16.47 -2.66
CA THR A 186 -18.30 15.15 -3.15
C THR A 186 -18.17 15.06 -4.67
N GLU A 187 -18.59 16.11 -5.39
CA GLU A 187 -18.41 16.19 -6.84
C GLU A 187 -16.93 16.24 -7.23
N GLN A 188 -16.12 17.02 -6.51
CA GLN A 188 -14.67 17.07 -6.73
C GLN A 188 -14.02 15.69 -6.53
N LEU A 189 -14.34 15.00 -5.44
CA LEU A 189 -13.85 13.64 -5.17
C LEU A 189 -14.22 12.67 -6.29
N HIS A 190 -15.48 12.71 -6.75
CA HIS A 190 -15.93 11.87 -7.86
C HIS A 190 -15.15 12.15 -9.15
N ARG A 191 -14.94 13.42 -9.51
CA ARG A 191 -14.15 13.81 -10.69
C ARG A 191 -12.71 13.33 -10.58
N THR A 192 -12.08 13.46 -9.41
CA THR A 192 -10.70 13.00 -9.18
C THR A 192 -10.58 11.48 -9.28
N ILE A 193 -11.54 10.72 -8.74
CA ILE A 193 -11.58 9.26 -8.87
C ILE A 193 -11.69 8.84 -10.34
N CYS A 194 -12.61 9.44 -11.09
CA CYS A 194 -12.78 9.15 -12.52
C CYS A 194 -11.51 9.48 -13.32
N ALA A 195 -10.85 10.60 -13.02
CA ALA A 195 -9.58 10.94 -13.65
C ALA A 195 -8.48 9.91 -13.33
N LEU A 196 -8.39 9.45 -12.08
CA LEU A 196 -7.42 8.44 -11.67
C LEU A 196 -7.68 7.08 -12.33
N ILE A 197 -8.94 6.67 -12.47
CA ILE A 197 -9.31 5.44 -13.20
C ILE A 197 -8.80 5.49 -14.64
N ASN A 198 -9.03 6.60 -15.34
CA ASN A 198 -8.53 6.77 -16.71
C ASN A 198 -7.00 6.67 -16.77
N VAL A 199 -6.28 7.26 -15.81
CA VAL A 199 -4.81 7.16 -15.73
C VAL A 199 -4.36 5.71 -15.50
N LEU A 200 -5.02 4.99 -14.58
CA LEU A 200 -4.74 3.58 -14.28
C LEU A 200 -4.99 2.67 -15.49
N GLU A 201 -6.03 2.94 -16.29
CA GLU A 201 -6.32 2.19 -17.51
C GLU A 201 -5.20 2.38 -18.56
N VAL A 202 -4.74 3.62 -18.75
CA VAL A 202 -3.61 3.92 -19.65
C VAL A 202 -2.33 3.24 -19.17
N GLU A 203 -2.04 3.31 -17.87
CA GLU A 203 -0.88 2.66 -17.26
C GLU A 203 -0.93 1.14 -17.39
N ASN A 204 -2.10 0.53 -17.21
CA ASN A 204 -2.27 -0.91 -17.41
C ASN A 204 -2.01 -1.30 -18.87
N GLN A 205 -2.44 -0.50 -19.84
CA GLN A 205 -2.12 -0.73 -21.25
C GLN A 205 -0.61 -0.66 -21.52
N LEU A 206 0.08 0.34 -20.95
CA LEU A 206 1.54 0.46 -21.03
C LEU A 206 2.25 -0.71 -20.32
N GLY A 207 1.73 -1.17 -19.18
CA GLY A 207 2.20 -2.33 -18.42
C GLY A 207 2.05 -3.64 -19.20
N ILE A 208 0.89 -3.88 -19.81
CA ILE A 208 0.65 -5.05 -20.66
C ILE A 208 1.58 -5.03 -21.89
N VAL A 209 1.77 -3.86 -22.52
CA VAL A 209 2.71 -3.69 -23.64
C VAL A 209 4.14 -3.96 -23.18
N SER A 210 4.56 -3.43 -22.04
CA SER A 210 5.91 -3.62 -21.49
C SER A 210 6.18 -5.00 -20.90
N VAL A 211 5.17 -5.81 -20.57
CA VAL A 211 5.31 -7.25 -20.23
C VAL A 211 5.20 -8.13 -21.50
N GLY A 212 4.47 -7.68 -22.51
CA GLY A 212 4.38 -8.31 -23.83
C GLY A 212 5.70 -8.25 -24.62
N VAL A 213 6.42 -7.13 -24.54
CA VAL A 213 7.73 -6.95 -25.22
C VAL A 213 8.80 -7.93 -24.69
N PRO A 214 9.02 -8.12 -23.37
CA PRO A 214 9.90 -9.15 -22.80
C PRO A 214 9.49 -10.58 -23.18
N ARG A 215 8.19 -10.89 -23.21
CA ARG A 215 7.70 -12.21 -23.66
C ARG A 215 8.01 -12.47 -25.14
N SER A 216 7.95 -11.45 -25.99
CA SER A 216 8.26 -11.58 -27.42
C SER A 216 9.76 -11.80 -27.71
N ILE A 217 10.65 -11.41 -26.78
CA ILE A 217 12.10 -11.68 -26.87
C ILE A 217 12.40 -13.13 -26.45
N LEU A 218 11.70 -13.65 -25.43
CA LEU A 218 11.83 -15.04 -25.00
C LEU A 218 11.29 -16.04 -26.04
N ASN A 219 10.26 -15.68 -26.80
CA ASN A 219 9.72 -16.51 -27.88
C ASN A 219 10.56 -16.53 -29.17
N ARG A 220 11.67 -15.77 -29.25
CA ARG A 220 12.62 -15.82 -30.39
C ARG A 220 13.86 -16.68 -30.13
N LEU A 221 13.96 -17.28 -28.94
CA LEU A 221 15.08 -18.15 -28.54
C LEU A 221 14.65 -19.60 -28.28
N GLY A 222 13.47 -19.99 -28.77
CA GLY A 222 12.95 -21.37 -28.73
C GLY A 222 12.75 -21.94 -30.13
#